data_AF-A0A8T2R1Z1-F1
#
_entry.id   AF-A0A8T2R1Z1-F1
#
_cell.length_a   1.000
_cell.length_b   1.000
_cell.length_c   1.000
_cell.angle_alpha   90.00
_cell.angle_beta   90.00
_cell.angle_gamma   90.00
#
_symmetry.space_group_name_H-M   'P 1'
#
loop_
_entity.id
_entity.type
_entity.pdbx_description
1 polymer ?
#
loop_
_entity_poly.entity_id
_entity_poly.type
_entity_poly.pdbx_seq_one_letter_code
_entity_poly.pdbx_strand_id
1 'polypeptide(L)'
;MEGMTIRARLEHGDGFLNDGLTFTGYPVVGYSHNMQTSGGCEEASSPVTPTGIDLNIFSDGTSDCEGGMSNTIESATTNTVCTCFWNPDLNTSMLFHDVAIAVPISRAKDAVLEIKKLRDLRQKTMCRLGVLGGLFMRFQAKSKAYLGEADDSVTFEFCQYKKREANIPKLQQDFFEEIEQMLLVKFGGKPHWGKNRILAFDDMHRRVRAMEKFLQVRERLDPFRLFSNEWTDAILGDGSIPRSAQILQDHCAFEGLCICREDSHCHPGRGFFCRPGYVFNEARVCRHEASTV
;
A
#
# COMPACT_ATOMS: atom_id res chain seq x y z
N MET A 1 2.71 -14.64 -25.75
CA MET A 1 2.31 -15.44 -24.58
C MET A 1 0.81 -15.26 -24.42
N GLU A 2 0.05 -16.03 -25.17
CA GLU A 2 -1.42 -15.98 -25.19
C GLU A 2 -1.90 -17.19 -24.38
N GLY A 3 -2.70 -16.97 -23.33
CA GLY A 3 -3.41 -18.04 -22.61
C GLY A 3 -2.70 -18.74 -21.44
N MET A 4 -1.82 -18.07 -20.68
CA MET A 4 -1.22 -18.66 -19.47
C MET A 4 -2.08 -18.35 -18.22
N THR A 5 -2.43 -19.37 -17.44
CA THR A 5 -3.20 -19.21 -16.18
C THR A 5 -2.24 -19.24 -14.98
N ILE A 6 -2.35 -18.27 -14.07
CA ILE A 6 -1.52 -18.17 -12.86
C ILE A 6 -2.38 -18.55 -11.65
N ARG A 7 -1.89 -19.48 -10.82
CA ARG A 7 -2.56 -19.89 -9.57
C ARG A 7 -1.63 -19.75 -8.36
N ALA A 8 -2.20 -19.33 -7.23
CA ALA A 8 -1.50 -19.32 -5.94
C ALA A 8 -1.29 -20.76 -5.45
N ARG A 9 -0.18 -21.00 -4.75
CA ARG A 9 0.27 -22.36 -4.41
C ARG A 9 -0.56 -23.04 -3.30
N LEU A 10 -1.13 -22.29 -2.35
CA LEU A 10 -2.13 -22.78 -1.39
C LEU A 10 -3.21 -21.73 -1.15
N GLU A 11 -4.43 -22.18 -0.88
CA GLU A 11 -5.61 -21.33 -0.67
C GLU A 11 -5.68 -20.67 0.73
N HIS A 12 -4.89 -21.16 1.70
CA HIS A 12 -4.92 -20.70 3.10
C HIS A 12 -3.49 -20.40 3.63
N GLY A 13 -3.38 -19.67 4.73
CA GLY A 13 -2.12 -19.45 5.46
C GLY A 13 -2.38 -19.51 6.97
N ASP A 14 -1.45 -20.09 7.73
CA ASP A 14 -1.70 -20.52 9.12
C ASP A 14 -1.08 -19.62 10.20
N GLY A 15 -0.43 -18.51 9.82
CA GLY A 15 0.18 -17.57 10.76
C GLY A 15 1.28 -18.20 11.64
N PHE A 16 1.52 -17.64 12.82
CA PHE A 16 2.49 -18.17 13.78
C PHE A 16 1.89 -19.30 14.63
N LEU A 17 2.49 -20.50 14.54
CA LEU A 17 2.08 -21.70 15.27
C LEU A 17 3.05 -21.98 16.43
N ASN A 18 2.56 -22.53 17.54
CA ASN A 18 3.38 -22.77 18.73
C ASN A 18 4.41 -23.89 18.54
N ASP A 19 4.11 -24.85 17.67
CA ASP A 19 4.90 -26.04 17.38
C ASP A 19 5.11 -26.26 15.87
N GLY A 20 4.80 -25.26 15.05
CA GLY A 20 4.83 -25.37 13.58
C GLY A 20 3.64 -26.12 12.97
N LEU A 21 2.69 -26.60 13.79
CA LEU A 21 1.52 -27.36 13.33
C LEU A 21 0.18 -26.79 13.84
N THR A 22 0.14 -26.19 15.03
CA THR A 22 -1.12 -25.69 15.61
C THR A 22 -0.90 -24.46 16.50
N PHE A 23 -1.85 -23.53 16.46
CA PHE A 23 -1.93 -22.42 17.41
C PHE A 23 -2.58 -22.89 18.71
N THR A 24 -1.83 -22.89 19.81
CA THR A 24 -2.30 -23.32 21.15
C THR A 24 -2.42 -22.16 22.14
N GLY A 25 -1.87 -20.98 21.82
CA GLY A 25 -2.05 -19.75 22.60
C GLY A 25 -0.84 -18.83 22.59
N TYR A 26 -0.97 -17.67 23.25
CA TYR A 26 0.13 -16.70 23.39
C TYR A 26 0.97 -16.97 24.66
N PRO A 27 2.28 -16.66 24.63
CA PRO A 27 3.02 -16.11 23.50
C PRO A 27 3.44 -17.18 22.48
N VAL A 28 3.38 -16.85 21.19
CA VAL A 28 4.04 -17.63 20.13
C VAL A 28 5.39 -16.99 19.86
N VAL A 29 6.47 -17.77 19.99
CA VAL A 29 7.85 -17.31 19.82
C VAL A 29 8.46 -18.08 18.65
N GLY A 30 8.81 -17.38 17.59
CA GLY A 30 9.38 -17.95 16.37
C GLY A 30 10.15 -16.92 15.56
N TYR A 31 10.82 -17.36 14.50
CA TYR A 31 11.52 -16.45 13.60
C TYR A 31 10.55 -15.74 12.66
N SER A 32 10.66 -14.41 12.50
CA SER A 32 9.75 -13.60 11.68
C SER A 32 9.65 -14.03 10.22
N HIS A 33 10.66 -14.72 9.68
CA HIS A 33 10.62 -15.25 8.31
C HIS A 33 9.70 -16.48 8.15
N ASN A 34 9.22 -17.07 9.25
CA ASN A 34 8.23 -18.15 9.26
C ASN A 34 6.79 -17.62 9.46
N MET A 35 6.59 -16.30 9.50
CA MET A 35 5.27 -15.70 9.68
C MET A 35 4.60 -15.47 8.32
N GLN A 36 3.68 -16.35 7.93
CA GLN A 36 2.92 -16.21 6.69
C GLN A 36 1.59 -15.51 6.94
N THR A 37 1.39 -14.32 6.37
CA THR A 37 0.20 -13.50 6.65
C THR A 37 -1.02 -13.87 5.80
N SER A 38 -0.83 -14.55 4.65
CA SER A 38 -1.91 -15.16 3.84
C SER A 38 -1.36 -15.83 2.57
N GLY A 39 -1.87 -17.04 2.25
CA GLY A 39 -1.71 -17.73 0.97
C GLY A 39 -0.38 -18.46 0.81
N GLY A 40 -0.40 -19.69 0.27
CA GLY A 40 0.70 -20.68 0.28
C GLY A 40 1.98 -20.38 -0.49
N CYS A 41 2.25 -19.11 -0.71
CA CYS A 41 3.27 -18.63 -1.59
C CYS A 41 4.68 -18.54 -0.98
N GLU A 42 4.81 -18.72 0.34
CA GLU A 42 6.11 -18.59 1.03
C GLU A 42 6.82 -19.94 1.26
N GLU A 43 6.12 -21.07 1.21
CA GLU A 43 6.78 -22.37 1.34
C GLU A 43 7.16 -22.97 -0.02
N ALA A 44 8.45 -22.87 -0.32
CA ALA A 44 9.16 -23.76 -1.22
C ALA A 44 10.36 -24.36 -0.48
N SER A 45 10.17 -25.45 0.28
CA SER A 45 11.18 -26.51 0.45
C SER A 45 10.63 -27.70 1.25
N SER A 46 10.87 -28.90 0.72
CA SER A 46 10.47 -30.21 1.26
C SER A 46 10.88 -30.47 2.71
N PRO A 47 10.24 -31.46 3.34
CA PRO A 47 10.95 -32.38 4.21
C PRO A 47 10.93 -33.79 3.64
N VAL A 48 12.09 -34.28 3.20
CA VAL A 48 12.35 -35.72 3.35
C VAL A 48 12.53 -35.94 4.85
N THR A 49 11.54 -36.52 5.51
CA THR A 49 11.79 -37.17 6.80
C THR A 49 12.42 -38.54 6.55
N PRO A 50 13.31 -39.05 7.44
CA PRO A 50 13.93 -40.37 7.29
C PRO A 50 12.93 -41.55 7.32
N THR A 51 11.65 -41.29 7.56
CA THR A 51 10.60 -42.29 7.75
C THR A 51 9.50 -42.28 6.68
N GLY A 52 9.56 -41.39 5.69
CA GLY A 52 8.72 -41.50 4.47
C GLY A 52 7.21 -41.45 4.70
N ILE A 53 6.72 -40.66 5.65
CA ILE A 53 5.28 -40.44 5.85
C ILE A 53 4.89 -39.08 5.28
N ASP A 54 4.03 -39.13 4.27
CA ASP A 54 3.36 -37.99 3.65
C ASP A 54 2.15 -37.59 4.51
N LEU A 55 2.13 -36.35 5.01
CA LEU A 55 1.01 -35.79 5.78
C LEU A 55 0.23 -34.79 4.94
N ASN A 56 -0.18 -35.22 3.75
CA ASN A 56 -1.33 -34.65 3.05
C ASN A 56 -2.62 -35.04 3.82
N ILE A 57 -2.90 -34.32 4.89
CA ILE A 57 -4.18 -34.35 5.59
C ILE A 57 -4.78 -32.96 5.40
N PHE A 58 -5.99 -32.90 4.84
CA PHE A 58 -6.68 -31.72 4.30
C PHE A 58 -6.43 -31.44 2.82
N SER A 59 -6.64 -32.47 2.00
CA SER A 59 -7.00 -32.34 0.60
C SER A 59 -8.44 -31.84 0.46
N ASP A 60 -8.62 -30.64 -0.11
CA ASP A 60 -9.80 -30.37 -0.94
C ASP A 60 -9.30 -29.96 -2.33
N GLY A 61 -9.75 -30.69 -3.35
CA GLY A 61 -9.02 -30.88 -4.59
C GLY A 61 -9.07 -29.69 -5.55
N THR A 62 -7.93 -29.02 -5.76
CA THR A 62 -7.59 -28.35 -7.04
C THR A 62 -6.10 -28.52 -7.39
N SER A 63 -5.73 -29.76 -7.71
CA SER A 63 -4.37 -30.29 -7.83
C SER A 63 -3.59 -29.91 -9.11
N ASP A 64 -3.42 -28.62 -9.42
CA ASP A 64 -2.49 -28.20 -10.50
C ASP A 64 -1.15 -27.63 -9.98
N CYS A 65 -1.06 -27.29 -8.68
CA CYS A 65 0.13 -26.67 -8.07
C CYS A 65 0.74 -27.47 -6.90
N GLU A 66 0.19 -28.65 -6.61
CA GLU A 66 0.66 -29.55 -5.55
C GLU A 66 1.60 -30.60 -6.12
N GLY A 67 2.86 -30.58 -5.67
CA GLY A 67 3.86 -31.58 -6.05
C GLY A 67 4.90 -31.07 -7.06
N GLY A 68 5.98 -30.49 -6.56
CA GLY A 68 7.20 -30.28 -7.36
C GLY A 68 8.18 -29.33 -6.71
N MET A 69 9.42 -29.78 -6.57
CA MET A 69 10.56 -28.97 -6.15
C MET A 69 10.99 -28.08 -7.33
N SER A 70 10.33 -26.92 -7.52
CA SER A 70 10.85 -25.87 -8.41
C SER A 70 10.14 -24.55 -8.14
N ASN A 71 10.88 -23.44 -8.21
CA ASN A 71 10.35 -22.07 -8.10
C ASN A 71 9.52 -21.63 -9.33
N THR A 72 9.39 -22.51 -10.31
CA THR A 72 8.43 -22.48 -11.41
C THR A 72 8.17 -23.92 -11.83
N ILE A 73 6.97 -24.44 -11.55
CA ILE A 73 6.51 -25.69 -12.18
C ILE A 73 5.69 -25.25 -13.40
N GLU A 74 6.25 -25.39 -14.60
CA GLU A 74 5.43 -25.56 -15.80
C GLU A 74 4.88 -26.99 -15.73
N SER A 75 3.59 -27.14 -15.46
CA SER A 75 2.96 -28.46 -15.60
C SER A 75 2.95 -28.81 -17.09
N ALA A 76 3.68 -29.84 -17.51
CA ALA A 76 3.78 -30.21 -18.92
C ALA A 76 2.44 -30.64 -19.56
N THR A 77 1.36 -30.72 -18.77
CA THR A 77 0.02 -31.13 -19.22
C THR A 77 -1.02 -30.01 -19.17
N THR A 78 -0.76 -28.89 -18.49
CA THR A 78 -1.64 -27.70 -18.47
C THR A 78 -0.78 -26.45 -18.60
N ASN A 79 -1.16 -25.48 -19.42
CA ASN A 79 -0.41 -24.23 -19.68
C ASN A 79 -0.43 -23.28 -18.45
N THR A 80 -0.05 -23.80 -17.29
CA THR A 80 -0.26 -23.25 -15.94
C THR A 80 1.10 -23.09 -15.27
N VAL A 81 1.37 -21.89 -14.79
CA VAL A 81 2.57 -21.60 -13.98
C VAL A 81 2.10 -21.30 -12.57
N CYS A 82 2.57 -22.11 -11.62
CA CYS A 82 2.30 -21.95 -10.21
C CYS A 82 3.34 -21.04 -9.59
N THR A 83 2.91 -19.82 -9.25
CA THR A 83 3.82 -18.76 -8.83
C THR A 83 3.01 -17.64 -8.18
N CYS A 84 3.69 -16.82 -7.39
CA CYS A 84 3.02 -15.77 -6.64
C CYS A 84 2.65 -14.61 -7.55
N PHE A 85 1.46 -14.04 -7.32
CA PHE A 85 1.02 -12.87 -8.07
C PHE A 85 1.94 -11.66 -7.85
N TRP A 86 2.74 -11.67 -6.78
CA TRP A 86 3.78 -10.68 -6.51
C TRP A 86 5.19 -11.08 -6.97
N ASN A 87 5.37 -12.23 -7.65
CA ASN A 87 6.67 -12.62 -8.19
C ASN A 87 7.18 -11.53 -9.14
N PRO A 88 8.33 -10.89 -8.84
CA PRO A 88 8.82 -9.78 -9.62
C PRO A 88 9.26 -10.15 -11.04
N ASP A 89 9.55 -11.43 -11.29
CA ASP A 89 10.01 -11.92 -12.59
C ASP A 89 8.87 -12.08 -13.59
N LEU A 90 7.62 -12.00 -13.13
CA LEU A 90 6.45 -12.08 -13.98
C LEU A 90 5.98 -10.68 -14.37
N ASN A 91 6.03 -10.42 -15.67
CA ASN A 91 5.49 -9.20 -16.28
C ASN A 91 3.94 -9.22 -16.39
N THR A 92 3.27 -10.01 -15.54
CA THR A 92 1.81 -10.23 -15.55
C THR A 92 1.13 -9.60 -14.33
N SER A 93 1.89 -9.14 -13.35
CA SER A 93 1.34 -8.59 -12.11
C SER A 93 0.84 -7.15 -12.31
N MET A 94 -0.47 -6.96 -12.20
CA MET A 94 -1.03 -5.61 -12.06
C MET A 94 -0.63 -5.06 -10.69
N LEU A 95 0.22 -4.03 -10.68
CA LEU A 95 0.58 -3.34 -9.45
C LEU A 95 -0.44 -2.24 -9.18
N PHE A 96 -0.97 -2.25 -7.96
CA PHE A 96 -1.91 -1.27 -7.48
C PHE A 96 -1.30 -0.49 -6.33
N HIS A 97 -1.54 0.81 -6.37
CA HIS A 97 -1.32 1.70 -5.25
C HIS A 97 -2.65 1.91 -4.54
N ASP A 98 -2.77 1.36 -3.34
CA ASP A 98 -3.96 1.48 -2.51
C ASP A 98 -3.83 2.74 -1.63
N VAL A 99 -4.80 3.65 -1.77
CA VAL A 99 -4.88 4.89 -0.98
C VAL A 99 -6.04 4.73 -0.02
N ALA A 100 -5.81 4.98 1.26
CA ALA A 100 -6.86 4.98 2.28
C ALA A 100 -6.58 6.06 3.33
N ILE A 101 -7.52 7.01 3.44
CA ILE A 101 -7.40 8.17 4.32
C ILE A 101 -8.66 8.31 5.16
N ALA A 102 -8.50 8.26 6.48
CA ALA A 102 -9.55 8.47 7.47
C ALA A 102 -9.77 9.96 7.70
N VAL A 103 -10.98 10.46 7.46
CA VAL A 103 -11.38 11.85 7.70
C VAL A 103 -12.40 11.88 8.84
N PRO A 104 -12.34 12.86 9.78
CA PRO A 104 -13.36 13.00 10.81
C PRO A 104 -14.77 13.04 10.23
N ILE A 105 -15.71 12.29 10.81
CA ILE A 105 -17.08 12.18 10.29
C ILE A 105 -17.74 13.55 10.13
N SER A 106 -17.44 14.50 11.02
CA SER A 106 -17.94 15.88 10.97
C SER A 106 -17.58 16.61 9.67
N ARG A 107 -16.53 16.18 8.95
CA ARG A 107 -16.07 16.77 7.68
C ARG A 107 -16.38 15.91 6.45
N ALA A 108 -16.99 14.73 6.64
CA ALA A 108 -17.24 13.77 5.56
C ALA A 108 -18.10 14.35 4.43
N LYS A 109 -19.17 15.08 4.78
CA LYS A 109 -20.07 15.70 3.80
C LYS A 109 -19.32 16.65 2.87
N ASP A 110 -18.52 17.54 3.44
CA ASP A 110 -17.79 18.55 2.66
C ASP A 110 -16.71 17.91 1.80
N ALA A 111 -16.03 16.87 2.31
CA ALA A 111 -15.09 16.08 1.52
C ALA A 111 -15.76 15.44 0.30
N VAL A 112 -16.92 14.81 0.47
CA VAL A 112 -17.68 14.23 -0.64
C VAL A 112 -18.11 15.30 -1.65
N LEU A 113 -18.54 16.47 -1.20
CA LEU A 113 -18.97 17.56 -2.09
C LEU A 113 -17.81 18.11 -2.92
N GLU A 114 -16.61 18.28 -2.36
CA GLU A 114 -15.44 18.72 -3.13
C GLU A 114 -14.96 17.65 -4.12
N ILE A 115 -14.95 16.37 -3.74
CA ILE A 115 -14.64 15.26 -4.66
C ILE A 115 -15.64 15.23 -5.81
N LYS A 116 -16.93 15.51 -5.55
CA LYS A 116 -17.96 15.62 -6.59
C LYS A 116 -17.67 16.76 -7.57
N LYS A 117 -17.22 17.93 -7.10
CA LYS A 117 -16.80 19.02 -8.01
C LYS A 117 -15.67 18.56 -8.94
N LEU A 118 -14.68 17.85 -8.40
CA LEU A 118 -13.57 17.34 -9.19
C LEU A 118 -14.04 16.28 -10.21
N ARG A 119 -14.93 15.38 -9.81
CA ARG A 119 -15.61 14.43 -10.71
C ARG A 119 -16.35 15.17 -11.83
N ASP A 120 -17.08 16.23 -11.52
CA ASP A 120 -17.90 16.96 -12.50
C ASP A 120 -17.02 17.63 -13.58
N LEU A 121 -15.81 18.07 -13.22
CA LEU A 121 -14.82 18.57 -14.18
C LEU A 121 -14.19 17.46 -15.04
N ARG A 122 -14.02 16.25 -14.48
CA ARG A 122 -13.25 15.16 -15.09
C ARG A 122 -13.96 13.82 -15.00
N GLN A 123 -15.21 13.76 -15.45
CA GLN A 123 -16.07 12.58 -15.27
C GLN A 123 -15.46 11.28 -15.80
N LYS A 124 -14.79 11.32 -16.96
CA LYS A 124 -14.12 10.16 -17.58
C LYS A 124 -13.00 9.57 -16.72
N THR A 125 -12.39 10.37 -15.86
CA THR A 125 -11.33 9.94 -14.93
C THR A 125 -11.91 9.05 -13.83
N MET A 126 -13.04 9.47 -13.26
CA MET A 126 -13.76 8.69 -12.24
C MET A 126 -14.36 7.38 -12.79
N CYS A 127 -14.73 7.30 -14.06
CA CYS A 127 -15.18 6.04 -14.66
C CYS A 127 -14.11 4.93 -14.58
N ARG A 128 -12.81 5.27 -14.60
CA ARG A 128 -11.72 4.30 -14.52
C ARG A 128 -11.56 3.70 -13.12
N LEU A 129 -11.90 4.45 -12.07
CA LEU A 129 -11.97 3.89 -10.72
C LEU A 129 -12.99 2.76 -10.61
N GLY A 130 -14.10 2.84 -11.34
CA GLY A 130 -15.14 1.80 -11.32
C GLY A 130 -14.60 0.42 -11.74
N VAL A 131 -13.60 0.38 -12.62
CA VAL A 131 -12.91 -0.87 -13.02
C VAL A 131 -12.07 -1.46 -11.88
N LEU A 132 -11.61 -0.61 -10.96
CA LEU A 132 -10.77 -0.97 -9.81
C LEU A 132 -11.56 -1.04 -8.49
N GLY A 133 -12.88 -1.21 -8.56
CA GLY A 133 -13.76 -1.32 -7.38
C GLY A 133 -14.36 -0.01 -6.87
N GLY A 134 -13.92 1.14 -7.39
CA GLY A 134 -14.48 2.45 -7.06
C GLY A 134 -13.84 3.14 -5.86
N LEU A 135 -14.57 4.09 -5.28
CA LEU A 135 -14.22 4.79 -4.04
C LEU A 135 -15.00 4.16 -2.89
N PHE A 136 -14.32 3.42 -2.01
CA PHE A 136 -14.89 2.80 -0.83
C PHE A 136 -14.95 3.80 0.32
N MET A 137 -16.07 3.81 1.05
CA MET A 137 -16.24 4.59 2.27
C MET A 137 -16.54 3.63 3.42
N ARG A 138 -15.69 3.62 4.44
CA ARG A 138 -15.82 2.72 5.61
C ARG A 138 -15.77 3.54 6.89
N PHE A 139 -16.66 3.25 7.83
CA PHE A 139 -16.78 4.01 9.08
C PHE A 139 -16.06 3.28 10.21
N GLN A 140 -15.33 4.02 11.03
CA GLN A 140 -14.63 3.49 12.18
C GLN A 140 -14.76 4.46 13.37
N ALA A 141 -14.96 3.90 14.56
CA ALA A 141 -15.01 4.67 15.79
C ALA A 141 -13.60 5.11 16.21
N LYS A 142 -13.52 6.18 17.00
CA LYS A 142 -12.28 6.67 17.61
C LYS A 142 -11.59 5.56 18.42
N SER A 143 -10.26 5.56 18.39
CA SER A 143 -9.45 4.52 19.02
C SER A 143 -8.80 5.00 20.31
N LYS A 144 -8.60 4.06 21.25
CA LYS A 144 -7.77 4.26 22.45
C LYS A 144 -6.29 3.95 22.21
N ALA A 145 -5.91 3.42 21.04
CA ALA A 145 -4.51 3.23 20.68
C ALA A 145 -3.78 4.57 20.50
N TYR A 146 -2.46 4.60 20.73
CA TYR A 146 -1.68 5.84 20.62
C TYR A 146 -1.54 6.35 19.18
N LEU A 147 -1.32 5.43 18.23
CA LEU A 147 -1.25 5.70 16.78
C LEU A 147 -2.58 5.48 16.06
N GLY A 148 -3.66 5.27 16.82
CA GLY A 148 -5.01 5.06 16.28
C GLY A 148 -5.70 6.36 15.89
N GLU A 149 -6.94 6.22 15.41
CA GLU A 149 -7.81 7.35 15.06
C GLU A 149 -8.15 8.20 16.29
N ALA A 150 -8.01 9.52 16.14
CA ALA A 150 -8.36 10.48 17.19
C ALA A 150 -9.88 10.67 17.32
N ASP A 151 -10.60 10.58 16.20
CA ASP A 151 -12.03 10.86 16.08
C ASP A 151 -12.78 9.69 15.42
N ASP A 152 -14.11 9.66 15.58
CA ASP A 152 -14.96 8.84 14.73
C ASP A 152 -14.80 9.34 13.29
N SER A 153 -14.51 8.42 12.38
CA SER A 153 -13.99 8.77 11.06
C SER A 153 -14.60 7.91 9.96
N VAL A 154 -14.58 8.47 8.75
CA VAL A 154 -14.87 7.74 7.52
C VAL A 154 -13.59 7.66 6.71
N THR A 155 -13.19 6.44 6.37
CA THR A 155 -12.06 6.16 5.50
C THR A 155 -12.51 6.18 4.06
N PHE A 156 -11.93 7.09 3.29
CA PHE A 156 -12.02 7.11 1.83
C PHE A 156 -10.89 6.26 1.25
N GLU A 157 -11.25 5.26 0.46
CA GLU A 157 -10.30 4.30 -0.10
C GLU A 157 -10.48 4.08 -1.58
N PHE A 158 -9.38 4.03 -2.32
CA PHE A 158 -9.38 3.75 -3.74
C PHE A 158 -8.03 3.20 -4.21
N CYS A 159 -8.08 2.36 -5.24
CA CYS A 159 -6.88 1.79 -5.86
C CYS A 159 -6.52 2.51 -7.16
N GLN A 160 -5.22 2.69 -7.40
CA GLN A 160 -4.69 3.25 -8.64
C GLN A 160 -3.74 2.26 -9.29
N TYR A 161 -3.86 2.08 -10.61
CA TYR A 161 -2.87 1.32 -11.36
C TYR A 161 -1.54 2.07 -11.43
N LYS A 162 -0.45 1.38 -11.08
CA LYS A 162 0.93 1.85 -11.21
C LYS A 162 1.70 0.84 -12.07
N LYS A 163 2.43 1.37 -13.05
CA LYS A 163 3.41 0.59 -13.80
C LYS A 163 4.64 0.31 -12.93
N ARG A 164 5.25 -0.87 -13.09
CA ARG A 164 6.45 -1.29 -12.34
C ARG A 164 7.65 -0.40 -12.66
N GLU A 165 7.71 0.12 -13.88
CA GLU A 165 8.77 1.01 -14.32
C GLU A 165 8.77 2.32 -13.53
N ALA A 166 9.95 2.70 -13.06
CA ALA A 166 10.19 3.98 -12.42
C ALA A 166 10.00 5.14 -13.42
N ASN A 167 9.68 6.31 -12.90
CA ASN A 167 9.45 7.55 -13.64
C ASN A 167 8.31 7.45 -14.65
N ILE A 168 7.36 6.54 -14.41
CA ILE A 168 6.08 6.48 -15.10
C ILE A 168 4.97 6.90 -14.11
N PRO A 169 4.17 7.93 -14.43
CA PRO A 169 3.12 8.37 -13.54
C PRO A 169 2.03 7.30 -13.41
N LYS A 170 1.36 7.30 -12.27
CA LYS A 170 0.13 6.53 -12.09
C LYS A 170 -0.92 6.98 -13.10
N LEU A 171 -1.84 6.09 -13.43
CA LEU A 171 -2.93 6.44 -14.32
C LEU A 171 -3.74 7.61 -13.73
N GLN A 172 -3.80 8.73 -14.46
CA GLN A 172 -4.49 9.96 -14.04
C GLN A 172 -4.02 10.47 -12.67
N GLN A 173 -2.71 10.39 -12.44
CA GLN A 173 -2.06 10.75 -11.18
C GLN A 173 -2.47 12.14 -10.67
N ASP A 174 -2.57 13.14 -11.56
CA ASP A 174 -2.92 14.51 -11.20
C ASP A 174 -4.25 14.62 -10.46
N PHE A 175 -5.25 13.90 -10.94
CA PHE A 175 -6.59 13.91 -10.35
C PHE A 175 -6.64 13.21 -8.99
N PHE A 176 -6.01 12.04 -8.86
CA PHE A 176 -6.08 11.26 -7.62
C PHE A 176 -5.19 11.82 -6.51
N GLU A 177 -4.03 12.38 -6.87
CA GLU A 177 -3.15 13.02 -5.88
C GLU A 177 -3.75 14.35 -5.38
N GLU A 178 -4.60 14.99 -6.17
CA GLU A 178 -5.42 16.10 -5.67
C GLU A 178 -6.44 15.64 -4.63
N ILE A 179 -7.14 14.53 -4.86
CA ILE A 179 -8.05 13.94 -3.87
C ILE A 179 -7.29 13.58 -2.59
N GLU A 180 -6.14 12.91 -2.73
CA GLU A 180 -5.28 12.52 -1.60
C GLU A 180 -4.85 13.74 -0.77
N GLN A 181 -4.32 14.79 -1.42
CA GLN A 181 -3.92 16.02 -0.75
C GLN A 181 -5.11 16.76 -0.13
N MET A 182 -6.26 16.78 -0.79
CA MET A 182 -7.47 17.40 -0.26
C MET A 182 -7.94 16.69 1.02
N LEU A 183 -7.97 15.36 1.02
CA LEU A 183 -8.36 14.57 2.19
C LEU A 183 -7.34 14.74 3.34
N LEU A 184 -6.04 14.69 3.05
CA LEU A 184 -4.99 14.82 4.06
C LEU A 184 -4.85 16.25 4.61
N VAL A 185 -4.84 17.27 3.76
CA VAL A 185 -4.49 18.64 4.14
C VAL A 185 -5.75 19.43 4.50
N LYS A 186 -6.70 19.55 3.56
CA LYS A 186 -7.91 20.37 3.77
C LYS A 186 -8.86 19.73 4.77
N PHE A 187 -9.03 18.41 4.71
CA PHE A 187 -9.92 17.67 5.60
C PHE A 187 -9.20 16.97 6.75
N GLY A 188 -7.91 17.25 6.95
CA GLY A 188 -7.11 16.83 8.10
C GLY A 188 -7.16 15.32 8.35
N GLY A 189 -7.23 14.54 7.27
CA GLY A 189 -7.32 13.10 7.38
C GLY A 189 -6.02 12.45 7.85
N LYS A 190 -6.12 11.22 8.32
CA LYS A 190 -4.98 10.37 8.68
C LYS A 190 -4.82 9.27 7.64
N PRO A 191 -3.60 9.06 7.08
CA PRO A 191 -3.37 7.91 6.21
C PRO A 191 -3.48 6.60 7.00
N HIS A 192 -3.95 5.55 6.34
CA HIS A 192 -3.86 4.18 6.83
C HIS A 192 -2.38 3.71 6.80
N TRP A 193 -1.89 3.13 7.89
CA TRP A 193 -0.48 2.77 8.09
C TRP A 193 0.09 1.76 7.08
N GLY A 194 -0.72 0.79 6.63
CA GLY A 194 -0.31 -0.22 5.65
C GLY A 194 -0.63 0.12 4.19
N LYS A 195 -0.94 1.39 3.89
CA LYS A 195 -1.36 1.85 2.55
C LYS A 195 -0.72 3.21 2.26
N ASN A 196 -1.10 3.85 1.16
CA ASN A 196 -0.67 5.21 0.78
C ASN A 196 0.80 5.31 0.36
N ARG A 197 1.16 6.48 -0.20
CA ARG A 197 2.53 6.79 -0.65
C ARG A 197 3.36 7.20 0.56
N ILE A 198 4.69 7.10 0.46
CA ILE A 198 5.62 7.49 1.54
C ILE A 198 5.32 8.91 2.05
N LEU A 199 5.09 9.86 1.13
CA LEU A 199 4.81 11.26 1.50
C LEU A 199 3.50 11.45 2.28
N ALA A 200 2.55 10.51 2.23
CA ALA A 200 1.27 10.65 2.93
C ALA A 200 1.46 10.68 4.46
N PHE A 201 2.56 10.09 4.93
CA PHE A 201 2.98 10.03 6.33
C PHE A 201 3.81 11.25 6.76
N ASP A 202 3.85 12.29 5.94
CA ASP A 202 4.46 13.54 6.34
C ASP A 202 3.70 14.16 7.52
N ASP A 203 4.45 14.52 8.56
CA ASP A 203 3.94 15.09 9.81
C ASP A 203 2.85 14.24 10.49
N MET A 204 3.12 12.95 10.73
CA MET A 204 2.18 12.08 11.47
C MET A 204 1.91 12.54 12.90
N HIS A 205 2.80 13.34 13.49
CA HIS A 205 2.64 13.91 14.84
C HIS A 205 1.32 14.67 15.01
N ARG A 206 0.89 15.42 13.98
CA ARG A 206 -0.39 16.14 14.02
C ARG A 206 -1.62 15.27 13.73
N ARG A 207 -1.42 14.04 13.26
CA ARG A 207 -2.47 13.18 12.71
C ARG A 207 -2.86 12.03 13.62
N VAL A 208 -2.04 11.71 14.62
CA VAL A 208 -2.28 10.62 15.57
C VAL A 208 -2.70 11.14 16.93
N ARG A 209 -3.37 10.30 17.70
CA ARG A 209 -3.93 10.68 19.00
C ARG A 209 -2.88 11.00 20.07
N ALA A 210 -1.80 10.23 20.16
CA ALA A 210 -0.86 10.34 21.27
C ALA A 210 0.58 9.96 20.87
N MET A 211 1.16 10.71 19.91
CA MET A 211 2.51 10.44 19.41
C MET A 211 3.55 10.41 20.53
N GLU A 212 3.59 11.43 21.39
CA GLU A 212 4.58 11.51 22.48
C GLU A 212 4.53 10.32 23.43
N LYS A 213 3.33 9.82 23.75
CA LYS A 213 3.18 8.61 24.58
C LYS A 213 3.70 7.37 23.87
N PHE A 214 3.46 7.26 22.56
CA PHE A 214 4.02 6.18 21.76
C PHE A 214 5.56 6.23 21.76
N LEU A 215 6.16 7.40 21.58
CA LEU A 215 7.60 7.57 21.59
C LEU A 215 8.23 7.23 22.95
N GLN A 216 7.59 7.61 24.06
CA GLN A 216 8.04 7.21 25.41
C GLN A 216 8.03 5.68 25.60
N VAL A 217 7.02 4.99 25.07
CA VAL A 217 6.97 3.53 25.13
C VAL A 217 8.02 2.90 24.22
N ARG A 218 8.21 3.43 23.00
CA ARG A 218 9.26 2.98 22.09
C ARG A 218 10.63 3.11 22.73
N GLU A 219 10.96 4.26 23.32
CA GLU A 219 12.26 4.49 23.97
C GLU A 219 12.52 3.50 25.12
N ARG A 220 11.48 3.13 25.86
CA ARG A 220 11.60 2.14 26.95
C ARG A 220 11.81 0.70 26.42
N LEU A 221 11.16 0.34 25.31
CA LEU A 221 11.14 -1.04 24.79
C LEU A 221 12.19 -1.32 23.71
N ASP A 222 12.62 -0.29 22.99
CA ASP A 222 13.62 -0.35 21.92
C ASP A 222 14.60 0.85 22.03
N PRO A 223 15.38 0.93 23.13
CA PRO A 223 16.30 2.05 23.36
C PRO A 223 17.44 2.12 22.33
N PHE A 224 17.71 1.02 21.63
CA PHE A 224 18.74 0.95 20.59
C PHE A 224 18.17 1.10 19.18
N ARG A 225 16.86 1.36 19.04
CA ARG A 225 16.16 1.55 17.76
C ARG A 225 16.37 0.40 16.77
N LEU A 226 16.42 -0.85 17.27
CA LEU A 226 16.57 -2.06 16.46
C LEU A 226 15.42 -2.24 15.46
N PHE A 227 14.24 -1.68 15.75
CA PHE A 227 13.06 -1.75 14.89
C PHE A 227 12.79 -0.43 14.15
N SER A 228 13.79 0.44 14.03
CA SER A 228 13.68 1.70 13.28
C SER A 228 14.53 1.67 12.01
N ASN A 229 14.11 2.43 11.01
CA ASN A 229 14.84 2.76 9.79
C ASN A 229 14.69 4.25 9.47
N GLU A 230 15.31 4.71 8.38
CA GLU A 230 15.30 6.12 7.97
C GLU A 230 13.88 6.67 7.81
N TRP A 231 12.95 5.85 7.31
CA TRP A 231 11.56 6.25 7.12
C TRP A 231 10.78 6.36 8.44
N THR A 232 10.90 5.37 9.32
CA THR A 232 10.24 5.44 10.63
C THR A 232 10.82 6.57 11.48
N ASP A 233 12.12 6.85 11.36
CA ASP A 233 12.75 7.98 12.04
C ASP A 233 12.29 9.32 11.47
N ALA A 234 12.04 9.40 10.16
CA ALA A 234 11.48 10.61 9.55
C ALA A 234 10.06 10.93 10.04
N ILE A 235 9.20 9.92 10.23
CA ILE A 235 7.77 10.15 10.56
C ILE A 235 7.46 10.02 12.06
N LEU A 236 8.24 9.23 12.80
CA LEU A 236 8.12 9.00 14.25
C LEU A 236 9.30 9.62 15.02
N GLY A 237 10.15 10.40 14.37
CA GLY A 237 11.30 11.04 15.00
C GLY A 237 10.88 11.99 16.12
N ASP A 238 11.76 12.11 17.12
CA ASP A 238 11.65 13.08 18.21
C ASP A 238 11.90 14.54 17.74
N GLY A 239 12.30 14.74 16.48
CA GLY A 239 12.63 16.04 15.92
C GLY A 239 14.13 16.35 15.89
N SER A 240 14.98 15.41 16.31
CA SER A 240 16.44 15.46 16.10
C SER A 240 16.83 15.42 14.61
N ILE A 241 15.95 14.90 13.75
CA ILE A 241 16.04 14.90 12.29
C ILE A 241 14.82 15.66 11.76
N PRO A 242 14.93 16.41 10.62
CA PRO A 242 13.77 17.03 10.00
C PRO A 242 12.64 16.02 9.79
N ARG A 243 11.47 16.30 10.38
CA ARG A 243 10.27 15.46 10.29
C ARG A 243 9.64 15.60 8.91
N SER A 244 10.28 15.02 7.90
CA SER A 244 9.81 15.05 6.53
C SER A 244 9.91 13.67 5.91
N ALA A 245 8.77 13.11 5.52
CA ALA A 245 8.76 11.89 4.69
C ALA A 245 9.15 12.20 3.23
N GLN A 246 9.29 13.49 2.88
CA GLN A 246 9.55 13.90 1.50
C GLN A 246 11.03 13.77 1.11
N ILE A 247 11.28 13.17 -0.05
CA ILE A 247 12.60 13.09 -0.69
C ILE A 247 12.53 13.95 -1.96
N LEU A 248 13.25 15.08 -1.95
CA LEU A 248 13.27 16.02 -3.07
C LEU A 248 14.42 15.67 -4.03
N GLN A 249 14.04 15.30 -5.25
CA GLN A 249 14.95 15.01 -6.36
C GLN A 249 14.15 15.03 -7.67
N ASP A 250 14.84 14.96 -8.81
CA ASP A 250 14.19 14.84 -10.10
C ASP A 250 13.18 13.68 -10.10
N HIS A 251 11.99 13.98 -10.62
CA HIS A 251 10.88 13.02 -10.79
C HIS A 251 10.28 12.45 -9.49
N CYS A 252 10.64 12.99 -8.31
CA CYS A 252 10.18 12.48 -7.02
C CYS A 252 8.65 12.39 -6.87
N ALA A 253 7.89 13.27 -7.55
CA ALA A 253 6.44 13.29 -7.42
C ALA A 253 5.76 12.14 -8.19
N PHE A 254 6.37 11.64 -9.28
CA PHE A 254 5.87 10.44 -9.97
C PHE A 254 5.92 9.20 -9.09
N GLU A 255 6.96 9.10 -8.26
CA GLU A 255 7.17 7.98 -7.35
C GLU A 255 6.51 8.18 -5.98
N GLY A 256 5.79 9.28 -5.77
CA GLY A 256 5.12 9.53 -4.49
C GLY A 256 6.06 9.84 -3.33
N LEU A 257 7.26 10.33 -3.66
CA LEU A 257 8.29 10.70 -2.70
C LEU A 257 8.20 12.17 -2.29
N CYS A 258 7.54 13.03 -3.08
CA CYS A 258 7.40 14.45 -2.78
C CYS A 258 6.09 15.03 -3.32
N ILE A 259 5.67 16.16 -2.73
CA ILE A 259 4.73 17.06 -3.38
C ILE A 259 5.54 17.96 -4.31
N CYS A 260 5.16 18.06 -5.58
CA CYS A 260 5.94 18.83 -6.55
C CYS A 260 6.03 20.31 -6.16
N ARG A 261 7.20 20.91 -6.38
CA ARG A 261 7.47 22.35 -6.11
C ARG A 261 8.00 23.06 -7.34
N GLU A 262 8.70 22.30 -8.17
CA GLU A 262 9.28 22.70 -9.45
C GLU A 262 8.97 21.63 -10.49
N ASP A 263 9.12 22.00 -11.77
CA ASP A 263 8.73 21.16 -12.88
C ASP A 263 9.63 19.91 -13.01
N SER A 264 10.90 19.97 -12.60
CA SER A 264 11.85 18.83 -12.52
C SER A 264 11.27 17.64 -11.74
N HIS A 265 10.51 17.89 -10.67
CA HIS A 265 9.84 16.85 -9.88
C HIS A 265 8.77 16.09 -10.67
N CYS A 266 8.28 16.64 -11.79
CA CYS A 266 7.20 16.12 -12.62
C CYS A 266 7.64 15.59 -13.99
N HIS A 267 8.94 15.53 -14.30
CA HIS A 267 9.48 15.04 -15.57
C HIS A 267 9.04 15.86 -16.83
N PRO A 268 9.54 17.10 -16.98
CA PRO A 268 9.15 18.00 -18.07
C PRO A 268 9.44 17.45 -19.47
N GLY A 269 10.49 16.65 -19.63
CA GLY A 269 10.82 15.98 -20.90
C GLY A 269 9.77 14.99 -21.40
N ARG A 270 8.75 14.67 -20.59
CA ARG A 270 7.57 13.85 -20.97
C ARG A 270 6.28 14.67 -21.03
N GLY A 271 6.37 16.01 -21.01
CA GLY A 271 5.23 16.92 -21.06
C GLY A 271 4.48 17.06 -19.74
N PHE A 272 5.10 16.73 -18.59
CA PHE A 272 4.47 16.83 -17.28
C PHE A 272 5.12 17.93 -16.44
N PHE A 273 4.29 18.74 -15.81
CA PHE A 273 4.73 19.92 -15.08
C PHE A 273 4.02 20.04 -13.73
N CYS A 274 4.64 20.74 -12.79
CA CYS A 274 4.04 20.95 -11.48
C CYS A 274 2.99 22.04 -11.54
N ARG A 275 1.73 21.69 -11.25
CA ARG A 275 0.58 22.59 -11.39
C ARG A 275 -0.32 22.54 -10.16
N PRO A 276 -1.10 23.60 -9.90
CA PRO A 276 -2.16 23.56 -8.89
C PRO A 276 -3.19 22.48 -9.22
N GLY A 277 -3.87 21.95 -8.19
CA GLY A 277 -5.08 21.15 -8.35
C GLY A 277 -6.17 21.89 -9.16
N TYR A 278 -7.16 21.16 -9.66
CA TYR A 278 -8.29 21.72 -10.41
C TYR A 278 -9.33 22.41 -9.51
N VAL A 279 -9.58 21.84 -8.33
CA VAL A 279 -10.57 22.30 -7.32
C VAL A 279 -9.86 22.72 -6.04
N PHE A 280 -8.92 21.92 -5.55
CA PHE A 280 -8.09 22.25 -4.39
C PHE A 280 -6.77 22.87 -4.88
N ASN A 281 -6.77 24.19 -5.07
CA ASN A 281 -5.68 24.93 -5.71
C ASN A 281 -4.37 24.93 -4.89
N GLU A 282 -4.45 24.69 -3.59
CA GLU A 282 -3.30 24.51 -2.70
C GLU A 282 -2.60 23.17 -2.92
N ALA A 283 -3.26 22.16 -3.51
CA ALA A 283 -2.59 20.95 -3.95
C ALA A 283 -1.61 21.25 -5.08
N ARG A 284 -0.52 20.49 -5.12
CA ARG A 284 0.43 20.49 -6.23
C ARG A 284 0.51 19.10 -6.83
N VAL A 285 0.29 19.03 -8.14
CA VAL A 285 0.16 17.77 -8.87
C VAL A 285 0.93 17.82 -10.18
N CYS A 286 1.44 16.68 -10.61
CA CYS A 286 2.11 16.58 -11.91
C CYS A 286 1.09 16.38 -13.02
N ARG A 287 0.86 17.44 -13.79
CA ARG A 287 -0.14 17.47 -14.86
C ARG A 287 0.54 17.38 -16.21
N HIS A 288 -0.01 16.53 -17.08
CA HIS A 288 0.41 16.50 -18.48
C HIS A 288 -0.17 17.71 -19.20
N GLU A 289 0.71 18.51 -19.81
CA GLU A 289 0.35 19.60 -20.71
C GLU A 289 0.86 19.18 -22.08
N ALA A 290 -0.06 18.88 -23.01
CA ALA A 290 0.33 18.59 -24.38
C ALA A 290 1.05 19.82 -24.93
N SER A 291 2.25 19.64 -25.50
CA SER A 291 2.90 20.69 -26.27
C SER A 291 1.89 21.21 -27.30
N THR A 292 1.55 22.49 -27.22
CA THR A 292 0.87 23.19 -28.30
C THR A 292 1.84 23.24 -29.47
N VAL A 293 1.83 22.20 -30.31
CA VAL A 293 2.42 22.21 -31.64
C VAL A 293 1.31 22.54 -32.62
#